data_AF-A0A151AX66-F1
#
_entry.id   AF-A0A151AX66-F1
#
_cell.length_a   1.000
_cell.length_b   1.000
_cell.length_c   1.000
_cell.angle_alpha   90.00
_cell.angle_beta   90.00
_cell.angle_gamma   90.00
#
_symmetry.space_group_name_H-M   'P 1'
#
loop_
_entity.id
_entity.type
_entity.pdbx_description
1 polymer ?
#
loop_
_entity_poly.entity_id
_entity_poly.type
_entity_poly.pdbx_seq_one_letter_code
_entity_poly.pdbx_strand_id
1 'polypeptide(L)' 'MIEEVIEVAKIQKCKRVWLITTNANVRAIRFYQKRGFNMKALYINAVNESRKIKPEIPILGYDNIPILHEIEFEKMI' A
#
# COMPACT_ATOMS: atom_id res chain seq x y z
N MET A 1 5.06 12.61 9.14
CA MET A 1 5.22 11.14 8.86
C MET A 1 3.87 10.43 9.08
N ILE A 2 3.67 9.14 8.80
CA ILE A 2 2.33 8.49 8.73
C ILE A 2 1.43 8.73 9.97
N GLU A 3 2.04 8.95 11.13
CA GLU A 3 1.39 9.28 12.39
C GLU A 3 0.60 10.59 12.31
N GLU A 4 1.12 11.62 11.63
CA GLU A 4 0.40 12.89 11.39
C GLU A 4 -0.85 12.69 10.52
N VAL A 5 -0.77 11.81 9.52
CA VAL A 5 -1.93 11.48 8.66
C VAL A 5 -3.03 10.81 9.49
N ILE A 6 -2.65 9.92 10.41
CA ILE A 6 -3.58 9.26 11.34
C ILE A 6 -4.25 10.28 12.26
N GLU A 7 -3.47 11.22 12.82
CA GLU A 7 -4.02 12.26 13.70
C GLU A 7 -4.96 13.21 12.96
N VAL A 8 -4.60 13.64 11.75
CA VAL A 8 -5.50 14.45 10.91
C VAL A 8 -6.78 13.69 10.60
N ALA A 9 -6.70 12.41 10.23
CA ALA A 9 -7.86 11.59 9.95
C ALA A 9 -8.78 11.41 11.18
N LYS A 10 -8.21 11.31 12.40
CA LYS A 10 -8.99 11.31 13.65
C LYS A 10 -9.71 12.64 13.86
N ILE A 11 -9.02 13.77 13.72
CA ILE A 11 -9.59 15.11 13.88
C ILE A 11 -10.75 15.32 12.90
N GLN A 12 -10.59 14.86 11.66
CA GLN A 12 -11.60 14.91 10.61
C GLN A 12 -12.69 13.83 10.73
N LYS A 13 -12.67 13.01 11.80
CA LYS A 13 -13.65 11.93 12.06
C LYS A 13 -13.76 10.94 10.89
N CYS A 14 -12.66 10.70 10.18
CA CYS A 14 -12.59 9.66 9.17
C CYS A 14 -12.75 8.28 9.82
N LYS A 15 -13.32 7.32 9.09
CA LYS A 15 -13.53 5.95 9.60
C LYS A 15 -12.30 5.05 9.46
N ARG A 16 -11.45 5.34 8.47
CA ARG A 16 -10.24 4.56 8.17
C ARG A 16 -9.21 5.40 7.42
N VAL A 17 -7.95 5.03 7.58
CA VAL A 17 -6.85 5.42 6.69
C VAL A 17 -6.47 4.18 5.87
N TRP A 18 -6.31 4.32 4.57
CA TRP A 18 -5.95 3.21 3.69
C TRP A 18 -4.89 3.63 2.67
N LEU A 19 -4.21 2.64 2.10
CA LEU A 19 -3.22 2.82 1.06
C LEU A 19 -3.07 1.55 0.22
N ILE A 20 -2.47 1.71 -0.96
CA ILE A 20 -2.03 0.59 -1.79
C ILE A 20 -0.50 0.57 -1.85
N THR A 21 0.07 -0.62 -1.76
CA THR A 21 1.47 -0.88 -2.09
C THR A 21 1.57 -2.08 -3.03
N THR A 22 2.73 -2.32 -3.63
CA THR A 22 2.93 -3.48 -4.50
C THR A 22 3.40 -4.69 -3.69
N ASN A 23 3.08 -5.89 -4.17
CA ASN A 23 3.47 -7.16 -3.55
C ASN A 23 4.99 -7.29 -3.31
N ALA A 24 5.80 -6.66 -4.16
CA ALA A 24 7.26 -6.70 -4.06
C ALA A 24 7.83 -5.71 -3.02
N ASN A 25 7.04 -4.78 -2.49
CA ASN A 25 7.52 -3.81 -1.51
C ASN A 25 7.44 -4.36 -0.08
N VAL A 26 8.22 -5.41 0.18
CA VAL A 26 8.27 -6.13 1.47
C VAL A 26 8.61 -5.19 2.63
N ARG A 27 9.45 -4.17 2.38
CA ARG A 27 9.80 -3.14 3.38
C ARG A 27 8.58 -2.32 3.78
N ALA A 28 7.75 -1.87 2.83
CA ALA A 28 6.52 -1.13 3.11
C ALA A 28 5.48 -2.02 3.80
N ILE A 29 5.29 -3.26 3.34
CA ILE A 29 4.40 -4.25 3.96
C ILE A 29 4.73 -4.39 5.46
N ARG A 30 6.01 -4.66 5.79
CA ARG A 30 6.48 -4.73 7.17
C ARG A 30 6.25 -3.43 7.93
N PHE A 31 6.52 -2.28 7.30
CA PHE A 31 6.37 -0.96 7.92
C PHE A 31 4.92 -0.70 8.37
N TYR A 32 3.94 -1.01 7.52
CA TYR A 32 2.52 -0.78 7.80
C TYR A 32 1.95 -1.78 8.80
N GLN A 33 2.29 -3.08 8.67
CA GLN A 33 1.86 -4.09 9.65
C GLN A 33 2.34 -3.76 11.07
N LYS A 34 3.60 -3.34 11.23
CA LYS A 34 4.14 -2.92 12.54
C LYS A 34 3.44 -1.69 13.14
N ARG A 35 2.69 -0.93 12.35
CA ARG A 35 1.94 0.27 12.78
C ARG A 35 0.44 0.01 12.90
N GLY A 36 0.03 -1.25 12.88
CA GLY A 36 -1.35 -1.66 13.07
C GLY A 36 -2.25 -1.31 11.89
N PHE A 37 -1.68 -1.24 10.67
CA PHE A 37 -2.47 -1.43 9.46
C PHE A 37 -2.61 -2.93 9.20
N ASN A 38 -3.78 -3.35 8.75
CA ASN A 38 -4.06 -4.72 8.34
C ASN A 38 -4.23 -4.82 6.82
N MET A 39 -3.95 -5.98 6.24
CA MET A 39 -4.24 -6.23 4.83
C MET A 39 -5.76 -6.31 4.65
N LYS A 40 -6.28 -5.55 3.70
CA LYS A 40 -7.72 -5.48 3.40
C LYS A 40 -8.07 -6.24 2.13
N ALA A 41 -7.30 -6.04 1.07
CA ALA A 41 -7.57 -6.61 -0.24
C ALA A 41 -6.26 -6.89 -0.99
N LEU A 42 -6.31 -7.88 -1.87
CA LEU A 42 -5.26 -8.20 -2.82
C LEU A 42 -5.84 -8.08 -4.24
N TYR A 43 -5.25 -7.22 -5.05
CA TYR A 43 -5.64 -7.01 -6.44
C TYR A 43 -4.63 -7.67 -7.36
N ILE A 44 -4.99 -8.85 -7.85
CA ILE A 44 -4.13 -9.67 -8.69
C ILE A 44 -3.92 -8.98 -10.04
N ASN A 45 -2.65 -8.88 -10.44
CA ASN A 45 -2.19 -8.29 -11.71
C ASN A 45 -2.57 -6.82 -11.94
N ALA A 46 -3.08 -6.12 -10.91
CA ALA A 46 -3.57 -4.73 -11.03
C ALA A 46 -2.47 -3.74 -11.45
N VAL A 47 -1.20 -4.06 -11.17
CA VAL A 47 -0.05 -3.23 -11.57
C VAL A 47 0.03 -3.08 -13.09
N ASN A 48 -0.52 -4.01 -13.88
CA ASN A 48 -0.54 -3.90 -15.34
C ASN A 48 -1.37 -2.69 -15.79
N GLU A 49 -2.48 -2.39 -15.14
CA GLU A 49 -3.28 -1.19 -15.42
C GLU A 49 -2.55 0.06 -14.94
N SER A 50 -1.96 0.01 -13.74
CA SER A 50 -1.12 1.09 -13.23
C SER A 50 0.06 1.42 -14.17
N ARG A 51 0.67 0.42 -14.81
CA ARG A 51 1.75 0.61 -15.81
C ARG A 51 1.31 1.32 -17.08
N LYS A 52 0.05 1.18 -17.51
CA LYS A 52 -0.47 1.91 -18.67
C LYS A 52 -0.43 3.42 -18.43
N ILE A 53 -0.65 3.83 -17.19
CA ILE A 53 -0.64 5.24 -16.75
C ILE A 53 0.77 5.67 -16.32
N LYS A 54 1.51 4.78 -15.66
CA LYS A 54 2.84 4.99 -15.08
C LYS A 54 3.82 3.96 -15.64
N PRO A 55 4.27 4.13 -16.90
CA PRO A 55 5.17 3.18 -17.55
C PRO A 55 6.52 3.04 -16.83
N GLU A 56 6.88 4.00 -15.98
CA GLU A 56 8.07 3.98 -15.13
C GLU A 56 8.02 2.93 -14.00
N ILE A 57 6.88 2.28 -13.74
CA ILE A 57 6.80 1.19 -12.75
C ILE A 57 7.62 -0.01 -13.25
N PRO A 58 8.70 -0.40 -12.56
CA PRO A 58 9.58 -1.46 -13.03
C PRO A 58 8.89 -2.83 -13.01
N ILE A 59 9.44 -3.79 -13.76
CA ILE A 59 8.97 -5.18 -13.78
C ILE A 59 9.34 -5.89 -12.47
N LEU A 60 10.51 -5.57 -11.91
CA LEU A 60 11.06 -6.17 -10.70
C LEU A 60 11.19 -5.13 -9.58
N GLY A 61 10.94 -5.56 -8.35
CA GLY A 61 11.20 -4.78 -7.13
C GLY A 61 12.60 -5.01 -6.58
N TYR A 62 12.86 -4.45 -5.39
CA TYR A 62 14.20 -4.44 -4.75
C TYR A 62 14.83 -5.83 -4.54
N ASP A 63 14.02 -6.86 -4.30
CA ASP A 63 14.49 -8.21 -3.99
C ASP A 63 14.32 -9.18 -5.18
N ASN A 64 14.34 -8.65 -6.42
CA ASN A 64 14.03 -9.40 -7.66
C ASN A 64 12.64 -10.06 -7.65
N ILE A 65 11.72 -9.54 -6.83
CA ILE A 65 10.33 -9.99 -6.79
C ILE A 65 9.56 -9.28 -7.91
N PRO A 66 8.83 -10.02 -8.78
CA PRO A 66 7.97 -9.41 -9.78
C PRO A 66 6.92 -8.48 -9.17
N ILE A 67 6.82 -7.26 -9.69
CA ILE A 67 5.81 -6.28 -9.32
C ILE A 67 4.56 -6.58 -10.13
N LEU A 68 3.63 -7.34 -9.56
CA LEU A 68 2.45 -7.83 -10.28
C LEU A 68 1.16 -7.37 -9.62
N HIS A 69 1.11 -7.39 -8.30
CA HIS A 69 -0.12 -7.25 -7.54
C HIS A 69 -0.07 -6.01 -6.66
N GLU A 70 -1.25 -5.49 -6.39
CA GLU A 70 -1.46 -4.40 -5.44
C GLU A 70 -2.09 -4.96 -4.17
N ILE A 71 -1.61 -4.49 -3.02
CA ILE A 71 -2.10 -4.87 -1.70
C ILE A 71 -2.65 -3.62 -1.04
N GLU A 72 -3.93 -3.65 -0.70
CA GLU A 72 -4.56 -2.61 0.12
C GLU A 72 -4.30 -2.90 1.59
N PHE A 73 -3.81 -1.88 2.28
CA PHE A 73 -3.75 -1.84 3.74
C PHE A 73 -4.76 -0.85 4.28
N GLU A 74 -5.36 -1.18 5.42
CA GLU A 74 -6.26 -0.28 6.15
C GLU A 74 -5.91 -0.21 7.63
N LYS A 75 -6.18 0.94 8.24
CA LYS A 75 -6.19 1.14 9.68
C LYS A 75 -7.50 1.84 10.05
N MET A 76 -8.31 1.18 10.86
CA MET A 76 -9.52 1.78 11.42
C MET A 76 -9.13 2.89 12.40
N ILE A 77 -9.89 3.98 12.38
CA ILE A 77 -9.66 5.20 13.16
C ILE A 77 -10.83 5.45 14.10
#